data_AF-A0A0Q5YND5-F1
#
_entry.id   AF-A0A0Q5YND5-F1
#
_cell.length_a   1.000
_cell.length_b   1.000
_cell.length_c   1.000
_cell.angle_alpha   90.00
_cell.angle_beta   90.00
_cell.angle_gamma   90.00
#
_symmetry.space_group_name_H-M   'P 1'
#
loop_
_entity.id
_entity.type
_entity.pdbx_description
1 polymer ?
#
loop_
_entity_poly.entity_id
_entity_poly.type
_entity_poly.pdbx_seq_one_letter_code
_entity_poly.pdbx_strand_id
1 'polypeptide(L)'
;MVDRSNGVPADGSPEDAAFLALHAERERVERDLVLAQQRQRYGSDTADVVQAGDDEKSLLARLDQVLTQLRAAEYRRQPGARRW
;
A
#
# COMPACT_ATOMS: atom_id res chain seq x y z
N MET A 1 -34.85 -5.86 22.27
CA MET A 1 -34.14 -6.64 21.23
C MET A 1 -33.58 -5.61 20.26
N VAL A 2 -32.34 -5.16 20.49
CA VAL A 2 -31.73 -4.08 19.69
C VAL A 2 -31.17 -4.73 18.43
N ASP A 3 -31.80 -4.44 17.30
CA ASP A 3 -31.32 -4.80 15.98
C ASP A 3 -29.95 -4.12 15.78
N ARG A 4 -28.88 -4.90 15.97
CA ARG A 4 -27.56 -4.53 15.46
C ARG A 4 -27.65 -4.78 13.97
N SER A 5 -28.12 -3.80 13.22
CA SER A 5 -27.99 -3.74 11.77
C SER A 5 -26.49 -3.74 11.49
N ASN A 6 -25.97 -4.95 11.35
CA ASN A 6 -24.61 -5.29 11.03
C ASN A 6 -24.38 -4.68 9.65
N GLY A 7 -23.71 -3.54 9.61
CA GLY A 7 -23.27 -2.90 8.38
C GLY A 7 -22.28 -3.84 7.70
N VAL A 8 -22.79 -4.82 6.98
CA VAL A 8 -22.03 -5.52 5.96
C VAL A 8 -21.65 -4.43 4.96
N PRO A 9 -20.36 -4.05 4.83
CA PRO A 9 -19.98 -3.16 3.76
C PRO A 9 -20.34 -3.90 2.49
N ALA A 10 -21.25 -3.31 1.72
CA ALA A 10 -21.54 -3.79 0.39
C ALA A 10 -20.22 -3.70 -0.39
N ASP A 11 -19.61 -4.85 -0.67
CA ASP A 11 -18.57 -4.95 -1.70
C ASP A 11 -19.14 -4.28 -2.96
N GLY A 12 -18.63 -3.10 -3.31
CA GLY A 12 -19.05 -2.41 -4.53
C GLY A 12 -19.01 -0.88 -4.53
N SER A 13 -18.73 -0.19 -3.42
CA SER A 13 -18.55 1.27 -3.52
C SER A 13 -17.22 1.62 -4.22
N PRO A 14 -17.17 2.66 -5.07
CA PRO A 14 -15.91 3.10 -5.69
C PRO A 14 -14.81 3.43 -4.68
N GLU A 15 -15.19 3.89 -3.48
CA GLU A 15 -14.27 4.20 -2.38
C GLU A 15 -13.66 2.93 -1.76
N ASP A 16 -14.45 1.84 -1.67
CA ASP A 16 -13.95 0.52 -1.25
C ASP A 16 -12.99 -0.07 -2.29
N ALA A 17 -13.35 0.00 -3.57
CA ALA A 17 -12.48 -0.47 -4.64
C ALA A 17 -11.14 0.30 -4.67
N ALA A 18 -11.16 1.62 -4.50
CA ALA A 18 -9.96 2.43 -4.40
C ALA A 18 -9.10 2.09 -3.17
N PHE A 19 -9.75 1.80 -2.03
CA PHE A 19 -9.06 1.39 -0.82
C PHE A 19 -8.37 0.02 -0.97
N LEU A 20 -9.07 -0.96 -1.57
CA LEU A 20 -8.50 -2.27 -1.88
C LEU A 20 -7.35 -2.17 -2.90
N ALA A 21 -7.48 -1.30 -3.89
CA ALA A 21 -6.41 -1.04 -4.86
C ALA A 21 -5.15 -0.48 -4.19
N LEU A 22 -5.28 0.39 -3.18
CA LEU A 22 -4.12 0.87 -2.41
C LEU A 22 -3.43 -0.26 -1.62
N HIS A 23 -4.18 -1.22 -1.08
CA HIS A 23 -3.59 -2.39 -0.44
C HIS A 23 -2.88 -3.32 -1.43
N ALA A 24 -3.47 -3.55 -2.60
CA ALA A 24 -2.84 -4.32 -3.67
C ALA A 24 -1.53 -3.65 -4.16
N GLU A 25 -1.54 -2.32 -4.27
CA GLU A 25 -0.34 -1.54 -4.61
C GLU A 25 0.73 -1.66 -3.52
N ARG A 26 0.36 -1.55 -2.23
CA ARG A 26 1.29 -1.74 -1.11
C ARG A 26 1.98 -3.10 -1.20
N GLU A 27 1.20 -4.17 -1.35
CA GLU A 27 1.71 -5.54 -1.42
C GLU A 27 2.62 -5.77 -2.64
N ARG A 28 2.30 -5.15 -3.78
CA ARG A 28 3.19 -5.16 -4.95
C ARG A 28 4.52 -4.48 -4.65
N VAL A 29 4.50 -3.26 -4.10
CA VAL A 29 5.71 -2.50 -3.77
C VAL A 29 6.58 -3.23 -2.74
N GLU A 30 5.96 -3.85 -1.73
CA GLU A 30 6.66 -4.66 -0.72
C GLU A 30 7.35 -5.89 -1.35
N ARG A 31 6.70 -6.59 -2.29
CA ARG A 31 7.32 -7.71 -3.01
C ARG A 31 8.48 -7.25 -3.89
N ASP A 32 8.32 -6.14 -4.60
CA ASP A 32 9.39 -5.59 -5.45
C ASP A 32 10.58 -5.13 -4.61
N LEU A 33 10.34 -4.58 -3.42
CA LEU A 33 11.38 -4.17 -2.47
C LEU A 33 12.23 -5.36 -2.04
N VAL A 34 11.60 -6.50 -1.71
CA VAL A 34 12.31 -7.73 -1.35
C VAL A 34 13.21 -8.21 -2.50
N LEU A 35 12.73 -8.12 -3.75
CA LEU A 35 13.52 -8.50 -4.92
C LEU A 35 14.72 -7.56 -5.14
N ALA A 36 14.53 -6.24 -4.99
CA ALA A 36 15.62 -5.27 -5.07
C ALA A 36 16.70 -5.53 -4.01
N GLN A 37 16.29 -5.78 -2.77
CA GLN A 37 17.20 -6.12 -1.67
C GLN A 37 17.98 -7.42 -1.91
N GLN A 38 17.32 -8.45 -2.47
CA GLN A 38 18.00 -9.69 -2.84
C GLN A 38 19.04 -9.47 -3.94
N ARG A 39 18.69 -8.70 -4.99
CA ARG A 39 19.62 -8.36 -6.08
C ARG A 39 20.82 -7.56 -5.57
N GLN A 40 20.60 -6.60 -4.69
CA GLN A 40 21.67 -5.82 -4.09
C GLN A 40 22.61 -6.68 -3.22
N ARG A 41 22.06 -7.63 -2.45
CA ARG A 41 22.84 -8.45 -1.52
C ARG A 41 23.59 -9.61 -2.18
N TYR A 42 23.03 -10.17 -3.25
CA TYR A 42 23.51 -11.41 -3.86
C TYR A 42 23.87 -11.27 -5.35
N GLY A 43 23.75 -10.08 -5.93
CA GLY A 43 24.12 -9.80 -7.30
C GLY A 43 25.63 -9.92 -7.53
N SER A 44 26.01 -10.44 -8.70
CA SER A 44 27.41 -10.58 -9.10
C SER A 44 27.90 -9.47 -10.02
N ASP A 45 26.99 -8.76 -10.69
CA ASP A 45 27.31 -7.58 -11.49
C ASP A 45 27.18 -6.31 -10.63
N THR A 46 28.29 -5.58 -10.50
CA THR A 46 28.34 -4.31 -9.77
C THR A 46 27.36 -3.28 -10.31
N ALA A 47 27.14 -3.22 -11.63
CA ALA A 47 26.18 -2.28 -12.21
C ALA A 47 24.74 -2.61 -11.79
N ASP A 48 24.38 -3.90 -11.83
CA ASP A 48 23.06 -4.37 -11.38
C ASP A 48 22.85 -4.17 -9.89
N VAL A 49 23.89 -4.34 -9.06
CA VAL A 49 23.83 -4.08 -7.61
C VAL A 49 23.60 -2.60 -7.32
N VAL A 50 24.25 -1.70 -8.05
CA VAL A 50 24.04 -0.25 -7.92
C VAL A 50 22.61 0.11 -8.34
N GLN A 51 22.16 -0.40 -9.48
CA GLN A 51 20.78 -0.16 -9.96
C GLN A 51 19.75 -0.68 -8.96
N ALA A 52 19.96 -1.88 -8.39
CA ALA A 52 19.07 -2.43 -7.36
C ALA A 52 18.97 -1.55 -6.11
N GLY A 53 20.05 -0.85 -5.75
CA GLY A 53 20.04 0.13 -4.65
C GLY A 53 19.24 1.39 -4.98
N ASP A 54 19.26 1.85 -6.22
CA ASP A 54 18.46 3.00 -6.65
C ASP A 54 16.98 2.64 -6.84
N ASP A 55 16.71 1.42 -7.30
CA ASP A 55 15.38 0.83 -7.33
C ASP A 55 14.81 0.72 -5.91
N GLU A 56 15.60 0.24 -4.94
CA GLU A 56 15.19 0.15 -3.54
C GLU A 56 14.78 1.51 -2.97
N LYS A 57 15.60 2.55 -3.17
CA LYS A 57 15.26 3.92 -2.71
C LYS A 57 13.96 4.43 -3.31
N SER A 58 13.76 4.17 -4.61
CA SER A 58 12.55 4.59 -5.33
C SER A 58 11.32 3.84 -4.81
N LEU A 59 11.45 2.53 -4.54
CA LEU A 59 10.39 1.70 -3.97
C LEU A 59 10.04 2.11 -2.54
N LEU A 60 11.02 2.47 -1.71
CA LEU A 60 10.78 2.99 -0.35
C LEU A 60 10.00 4.32 -0.37
N ALA A 61 10.37 5.25 -1.24
CA ALA A 61 9.62 6.51 -1.41
C ALA A 61 8.19 6.25 -1.89
N ARG A 62 8.01 5.29 -2.80
CA ARG A 62 6.68 4.88 -3.25
C ARG A 62 5.87 4.24 -2.13
N LEU A 63 6.48 3.39 -1.31
CA LEU A 63 5.82 2.75 -0.18
C LEU A 63 5.32 3.78 0.85
N ASP A 64 6.15 4.77 1.19
CA ASP A 64 5.76 5.88 2.08
C ASP A 64 4.53 6.64 1.54
N GLN A 65 4.54 6.95 0.24
CA GLN A 65 3.40 7.59 -0.43
C GLN A 65 2.12 6.75 -0.33
N VAL A 66 2.20 5.44 -0.57
CA VAL A 66 1.06 4.51 -0.51
C VAL A 66 0.52 4.39 0.91
N LEU A 67 1.40 4.25 1.91
CA LEU A 67 1.02 4.18 3.32
C LEU A 67 0.33 5.47 3.79
N THR A 68 0.82 6.63 3.34
CA THR A 68 0.17 7.93 3.60
C THR A 68 -1.24 7.98 3.01
N GLN A 69 -1.43 7.50 1.79
CA GLN A 69 -2.76 7.45 1.15
C GLN A 69 -3.71 6.47 1.84
N LEU A 70 -3.20 5.29 2.23
CA LEU A 70 -3.96 4.31 3.01
C LEU A 70 -4.45 4.93 4.32
N ARG A 71 -3.56 5.59 5.08
CA ARG A 71 -3.94 6.25 6.34
C ARG A 71 -5.01 7.33 6.13
N ALA A 72 -4.89 8.13 5.07
CA ALA A 72 -5.92 9.12 4.74
C ALA A 72 -7.27 8.46 4.39
N ALA A 73 -7.25 7.34 3.65
CA ALA A 73 -8.44 6.58 3.33
C ALA A 73 -9.06 5.91 4.58
N GLU A 74 -8.26 5.37 5.48
CA GLU A 74 -8.69 4.83 6.77
C GLU A 74 -9.40 5.90 7.61
N TYR A 75 -8.83 7.11 7.71
CA TYR A 75 -9.47 8.19 8.45
C TYR A 75 -10.84 8.57 7.90
N ARG A 76 -11.02 8.58 6.57
CA ARG A 76 -12.34 8.84 5.97
C ARG A 76 -13.37 7.75 6.28
N ARG A 77 -12.92 6.53 6.55
CA ARG A 77 -13.78 5.36 6.85
C ARG A 77 -14.13 5.22 8.33
N GLN A 78 -13.48 5.99 9.23
CA GLN A 78 -13.79 5.92 10.65
C GLN A 78 -15.19 6.49 10.95
N PRO A 79 -16.00 5.82 11.79
CA PRO A 79 -17.29 6.34 12.22
C PRO A 79 -17.10 7.67 12.94
N GLY A 80 -17.81 8.71 12.49
CA GLY A 80 -17.68 10.08 13.02
C GLY A 80 -16.70 10.98 12.25
N ALA A 81 -16.07 10.48 11.18
CA ALA A 81 -15.30 11.33 10.27
C ALA A 81 -16.22 12.41 9.67
N ARG A 82 -15.89 13.68 9.92
CA ARG A 82 -16.62 14.82 9.35
C ARG A 82 -16.41 14.83 7.84
N ARG A 83 -17.49 14.54 7.10
CA ARG A 83 -17.61 14.80 5.66
C ARG A 83 -18.03 16.26 5.52
N TRP A 84 -17.07 17.16 5.45
CA TRP A 84 -17.31 18.56 5.10
C TRP A 84 -17.20 18.74 3.59
#